data_AF-A0A0K1E4B9-F1
#
_entry.id   AF-A0A0K1E4B9-F1
#
_cell.length_a   1.000
_cell.length_b   1.000
_cell.length_c   1.000
_cell.angle_alpha   90.00
_cell.angle_beta   90.00
_cell.angle_gamma   90.00
#
_symmetry.space_group_name_H-M   'P 1'
#
loop_
_entity.id
_entity.type
_entity.pdbx_description
1 polymer ?
#
loop_
_entity_poly.entity_id
_entity_poly.type
_entity_poly.pdbx_seq_one_letter_code
_entity_poly.pdbx_strand_id
1 'polypeptide(L)'
;MGDRIFEALAHPLRRRVLRHLGERPRMYSELMEELGVDSPTLAFHLKKLAGLVEKGDNGFYRLTDLGRKALEVMAVLEGAGQPQPRAEAEELTFSDRAILRLDKALLELAKREGRKIRVFDTAILEIDKDVPPELLYEVVEEIRDVAVVKVPKHLRAYVEPKARDVVLVTERGLLTSTLKLAVQLLGYLGPLKAFRRERRSLVEVYNGDFTHSGRVAVEMDGGRLKIVEGPNRVVARCEDPDDFDLSAGAISMEGCEVEIALSGVDALDLDVAGGYAAASLKLNNLKIDAAGGVVDLDLAMGRGSVSIEANGGAVSGRLSYAPFEGPSQLDVTVAGGVVNLLLELPPDVGISVQSSAAGGVVKTPEPRPGAKGVLNISVDVAGGAAKILTKH
;
A
#
# COMPACT_ATOMS: atom_id res chain seq x y z
N MET A 1 -36.63 9.76 6.39
CA MET A 1 -35.19 10.09 6.30
C MET A 1 -34.87 11.00 5.12
N GLY A 2 -35.63 10.95 4.01
CA GLY A 2 -35.52 11.89 2.89
C GLY A 2 -35.81 13.35 3.26
N ASP A 3 -36.78 13.62 4.14
CA ASP A 3 -37.27 14.98 4.41
C ASP A 3 -36.19 15.96 4.93
N ARG A 4 -35.24 15.50 5.75
CA ARG A 4 -34.20 16.38 6.32
C ARG A 4 -33.18 16.87 5.28
N ILE A 5 -32.89 16.07 4.26
CA ILE A 5 -31.97 16.45 3.17
C ILE A 5 -32.65 17.48 2.28
N PHE A 6 -33.90 17.22 1.86
CA PHE A 6 -34.65 18.15 1.02
C PHE A 6 -34.94 19.47 1.74
N GLU A 7 -35.31 19.44 3.04
CA GLU A 7 -35.48 20.64 3.85
C GLU A 7 -34.20 21.44 3.98
N ALA A 8 -33.04 20.80 4.14
CA ALA A 8 -31.74 21.47 4.25
C ALA A 8 -31.29 22.14 2.94
N LEU A 9 -31.53 21.46 1.81
CA LEU A 9 -31.15 21.91 0.47
C LEU A 9 -32.11 22.98 -0.09
N ALA A 10 -33.29 23.17 0.48
CA ALA A 10 -34.29 24.14 -0.02
C ALA A 10 -33.86 25.62 0.05
N HIS A 11 -32.82 25.98 0.81
CA HIS A 11 -32.41 27.39 0.96
C HIS A 11 -31.01 27.66 0.38
N PRO A 12 -30.83 28.71 -0.43
CA PRO A 12 -29.57 28.98 -1.14
C PRO A 12 -28.39 29.21 -0.19
N LEU A 13 -28.59 29.90 0.93
CA LEU A 13 -27.52 30.11 1.91
C LEU A 13 -27.03 28.79 2.54
N ARG A 14 -27.92 27.83 2.78
CA ARG A 14 -27.53 26.51 3.31
C ARG A 14 -26.75 25.70 2.28
N ARG A 15 -27.14 25.78 1.01
CA ARG A 15 -26.38 25.21 -0.10
C ARG A 15 -24.97 25.80 -0.19
N ARG A 16 -24.82 27.12 -0.01
CA ARG A 16 -23.51 27.78 0.07
C ARG A 16 -22.68 27.31 1.28
N VAL A 17 -23.28 27.22 2.47
CA VAL A 17 -22.61 26.67 3.67
C VAL A 17 -22.07 25.27 3.39
N LEU A 18 -22.90 24.39 2.80
CA LEU A 18 -22.48 23.03 2.45
C LEU A 18 -21.33 23.02 1.43
N ARG A 19 -21.30 23.93 0.45
CA ARG A 19 -20.18 24.05 -0.52
C ARG A 19 -18.88 24.45 0.17
N HIS A 20 -18.90 25.53 0.96
CA HIS A 20 -17.71 26.00 1.67
C HIS A 20 -17.15 24.96 2.64
N LEU A 21 -18.03 24.20 3.31
CA LEU A 21 -17.63 23.11 4.20
C LEU A 21 -17.27 21.81 3.46
N GLY A 22 -17.67 21.68 2.19
CA GLY A 22 -17.24 20.61 1.29
C GLY A 22 -15.81 20.82 0.79
N GLU A 23 -15.34 22.07 0.73
CA GLU A 23 -13.94 22.41 0.39
C GLU A 23 -12.99 22.11 1.56
N ARG A 24 -13.31 22.62 2.75
CA ARG A 24 -12.55 22.38 4.00
C ARG A 24 -13.39 22.66 5.24
N PRO A 25 -13.06 22.11 6.42
CA PRO A 25 -13.60 22.59 7.69
C PRO A 25 -13.27 24.06 7.93
N ARG A 26 -14.21 24.79 8.53
CA ARG A 26 -14.08 26.24 8.74
C ARG A 26 -14.59 26.65 10.11
N MET A 27 -13.96 27.66 10.70
CA MET A 27 -14.44 28.30 11.90
C MET A 27 -15.71 29.10 11.61
N TYR A 28 -16.47 29.38 12.66
CA TYR A 28 -17.70 30.16 12.56
C TYR A 28 -17.48 31.54 11.92
N SER A 29 -16.40 32.22 12.32
CA SER A 29 -16.03 33.55 11.82
C SER A 29 -15.67 33.54 10.34
N GLU A 30 -14.95 32.52 9.88
CA GLU A 30 -14.60 32.35 8.47
C GLU A 30 -15.86 32.13 7.61
N LEU A 31 -16.80 31.32 8.10
CA LEU A 31 -18.08 31.12 7.41
C LEU A 31 -18.89 32.42 7.33
N MET A 32 -18.92 33.23 8.39
CA MET A 32 -19.59 34.53 8.34
C MET A 32 -18.98 35.46 7.29
N GLU A 33 -17.66 35.56 7.29
CA GLU A 33 -16.90 36.42 6.38
C GLU A 33 -17.11 35.98 4.92
N GLU A 34 -16.89 34.71 4.62
CA GLU A 34 -16.94 34.21 3.24
C GLU A 34 -18.37 34.11 2.69
N LEU A 35 -19.38 33.93 3.54
CA LEU A 35 -20.79 33.95 3.13
C LEU A 35 -21.40 35.35 3.13
N GLY A 36 -20.72 36.34 3.71
CA GLY A 36 -21.20 37.71 3.89
C GLY A 36 -22.47 37.80 4.74
N VAL A 37 -22.56 37.04 5.84
CA VAL A 37 -23.75 36.99 6.70
C VAL A 37 -23.42 37.29 8.16
N ASP A 38 -24.39 37.85 8.88
CA ASP A 38 -24.26 38.14 10.30
C ASP A 38 -24.41 36.88 11.17
N SER A 39 -23.92 36.97 12.41
CA SER A 39 -23.86 35.84 13.33
C SER A 39 -25.24 35.22 13.62
N PRO A 40 -26.32 35.98 13.91
CA PRO A 40 -27.64 35.38 14.12
C PRO A 40 -28.16 34.57 12.92
N THR A 41 -27.93 35.06 11.69
CA THR A 41 -28.35 34.39 10.46
C THR A 41 -27.58 33.10 10.24
N LEU A 42 -26.25 33.11 10.40
CA LEU A 42 -25.45 31.90 10.26
C LEU A 42 -25.83 30.83 11.31
N ALA A 43 -26.04 31.23 12.56
CA ALA A 43 -26.44 30.32 13.64
C ALA A 43 -27.78 29.64 13.33
N PHE A 44 -28.74 30.42 12.83
CA PHE A 44 -30.05 29.90 12.44
C PHE A 44 -29.93 28.83 11.35
N HIS A 45 -29.13 29.08 10.31
CA HIS A 45 -28.95 28.14 9.21
C HIS A 45 -28.13 26.90 9.61
N LEU A 46 -27.09 27.04 10.43
CA LEU A 46 -26.33 25.90 10.95
C LEU A 46 -27.20 25.01 11.85
N LYS A 47 -28.09 25.59 12.65
CA LYS A 47 -29.08 24.81 13.43
C LYS A 47 -30.02 24.01 12.52
N LYS A 48 -30.42 24.57 11.38
CA LYS A 48 -31.23 23.88 10.36
C LYS A 48 -30.43 22.89 9.50
N LEU A 49 -29.10 22.90 9.60
CA LEU A 49 -28.19 21.92 9.02
C LEU A 49 -27.74 20.87 10.03
N ALA A 50 -28.32 20.84 11.24
CA ALA A 50 -28.00 19.85 12.26
C ALA A 50 -28.19 18.42 11.72
N GLY A 51 -27.15 17.60 11.85
CA GLY A 51 -27.08 16.25 11.28
C GLY A 51 -26.52 16.19 9.85
N LEU A 52 -26.34 17.32 9.18
CA LEU A 52 -25.54 17.45 7.95
C LEU A 52 -24.20 18.11 8.23
N VAL A 53 -24.20 19.12 9.11
CA VAL A 53 -23.02 19.84 9.59
C VAL A 53 -22.86 19.57 11.08
N GLU A 54 -21.64 19.36 11.52
CA GLU A 54 -21.28 19.23 12.92
C GLU A 54 -20.15 20.19 13.30
N LYS A 55 -20.13 20.60 14.57
CA LYS A 55 -19.06 21.41 15.15
C LYS A 55 -18.14 20.48 15.94
N GLY A 56 -16.87 20.41 15.53
CA GLY A 56 -15.84 19.70 16.27
C GLY A 56 -15.45 20.44 17.56
N ASP A 57 -14.83 19.70 18.48
CA ASP A 57 -14.38 20.23 19.77
C ASP A 57 -13.30 21.32 19.64
N ASN A 58 -12.63 21.36 18.49
CA ASN A 58 -11.67 22.39 18.09
C ASN A 58 -12.32 23.67 17.54
N GLY A 59 -13.65 23.77 17.53
CA GLY A 59 -14.39 24.96 17.08
C GLY A 59 -14.69 25.01 15.58
N PHE A 60 -14.20 24.05 14.79
CA PHE A 60 -14.43 23.98 13.34
C PHE A 60 -15.75 23.30 13.01
N TYR A 61 -16.46 23.85 12.03
CA TYR A 61 -17.62 23.20 11.41
C TYR A 61 -17.17 22.34 10.24
N ARG A 62 -17.75 21.14 10.11
CA ARG A 62 -17.46 20.18 9.04
C ARG A 62 -18.70 19.43 8.60
N LEU A 63 -18.67 18.89 7.38
CA LEU A 63 -19.72 18.00 6.90
C LEU A 63 -19.65 16.64 7.60
N THR A 64 -20.80 16.16 8.03
CA THR A 64 -21.03 14.76 8.40
C THR A 64 -21.10 13.89 7.13
N ASP A 65 -21.12 12.56 7.28
CA ASP A 65 -21.35 11.64 6.15
C ASP A 65 -22.66 11.94 5.41
N LEU A 66 -23.71 12.31 6.15
CA LEU A 66 -24.99 12.68 5.57
C LEU A 66 -24.91 14.02 4.84
N GLY A 67 -24.13 14.97 5.37
CA GLY A 67 -23.85 16.26 4.73
C GLY A 67 -23.09 16.14 3.41
N ARG A 68 -22.14 15.20 3.31
CA ARG A 68 -21.43 14.90 2.05
C ARG A 68 -22.37 14.35 0.99
N LYS A 69 -23.21 13.38 1.34
CA LYS A 69 -24.24 12.84 0.43
C LYS A 69 -25.24 13.91 -0.01
N ALA A 70 -25.63 14.81 0.88
CA ALA A 70 -26.50 15.94 0.54
C ALA A 70 -25.84 16.90 -0.46
N LEU A 71 -24.52 17.12 -0.36
CA LEU A 71 -23.75 17.95 -1.30
C LEU A 71 -23.68 17.31 -2.70
N GLU A 72 -23.50 15.99 -2.79
CA GLU A 72 -23.50 15.23 -4.05
C GLU A 72 -24.87 15.32 -4.76
N VAL A 73 -25.96 15.11 -4.01
CA VAL A 73 -27.33 15.24 -4.55
C VAL A 73 -27.62 16.66 -5.03
N MET A 74 -27.13 17.67 -4.29
CA MET A 74 -27.28 19.08 -4.68
C MET A 74 -26.56 19.39 -6.00
N ALA A 75 -25.35 18.86 -6.20
CA ALA A 75 -24.60 19.05 -7.44
C ALA A 75 -25.33 18.45 -8.66
N VAL A 76 -25.97 17.29 -8.48
CA VAL A 76 -26.78 16.64 -9.52
C VAL A 76 -28.07 17.44 -9.83
N LEU A 77 -28.72 18.00 -8.82
CA LEU A 77 -30.00 18.73 -8.98
C LEU A 77 -29.84 20.15 -9.53
N GLU A 78 -28.72 20.83 -9.26
CA GLU A 78 -28.49 22.21 -9.70
C GLU A 78 -28.08 22.33 -11.18
N GLY A 79 -28.03 21.23 -11.94
CA GLY A 79 -27.86 21.24 -13.40
C GLY A 79 -26.57 21.92 -13.90
N ALA A 80 -25.61 22.17 -13.01
CA ALA A 80 -24.25 22.46 -13.41
C ALA A 80 -23.68 21.14 -13.95
N GLY A 81 -23.23 21.18 -15.21
CA GLY A 81 -22.90 19.99 -16.00
C GLY A 81 -21.94 19.03 -15.32
N GLN A 82 -21.80 17.85 -15.95
CA GLN A 82 -20.69 16.93 -15.72
C GLN A 82 -19.45 17.70 -15.27
N PRO A 83 -18.72 17.29 -14.22
CA PRO A 83 -17.50 17.98 -13.83
C PRO A 83 -16.61 18.07 -15.07
N GLN A 84 -16.59 19.25 -15.68
CA GLN A 84 -15.63 19.56 -16.72
C GLN A 84 -14.27 19.45 -16.04
N PRO A 85 -13.29 18.76 -16.65
CA PRO A 85 -11.94 18.73 -16.14
C PRO A 85 -11.53 20.18 -15.87
N ARG A 86 -11.18 20.50 -14.63
CA ARG A 86 -10.52 21.78 -14.33
C ARG A 86 -9.31 21.83 -15.25
N ALA A 87 -9.23 22.87 -16.07
CA ALA A 87 -8.14 23.10 -17.00
C ALA A 87 -6.80 22.87 -16.30
N GLU A 88 -5.99 22.05 -16.94
CA GLU A 88 -4.73 21.48 -16.49
C GLU A 88 -3.78 22.55 -15.93
N ALA A 89 -3.57 22.54 -14.62
CA ALA A 89 -2.21 22.70 -14.13
C ALA A 89 -1.58 21.32 -14.33
N GLU A 90 -0.63 21.17 -15.27
CA GLU A 90 -0.01 19.87 -15.58
C GLU A 90 0.37 19.13 -14.29
N GLU A 91 -0.37 18.08 -13.96
CA GLU A 91 -0.27 17.45 -12.65
C GLU A 91 1.04 16.67 -12.55
N LEU A 92 1.68 16.73 -11.38
CA LEU A 92 2.88 15.97 -11.06
C LEU A 92 2.44 14.86 -10.10
N THR A 93 2.00 13.76 -10.69
CA THR A 93 1.44 12.62 -9.97
C THR A 93 2.56 11.66 -9.58
N PHE A 94 2.63 11.35 -8.28
CA PHE A 94 3.47 10.28 -7.76
C PHE A 94 2.58 9.14 -7.30
N SER A 95 2.71 7.98 -7.94
CA SER A 95 2.03 6.74 -7.56
C SER A 95 3.02 5.57 -7.46
N ASP A 96 2.58 4.48 -6.83
CA ASP A 96 3.25 3.18 -6.82
C ASP A 96 4.67 3.21 -6.25
N ARG A 97 4.91 4.11 -5.27
CA ARG A 97 6.21 4.25 -4.60
C ARG A 97 6.20 3.53 -3.25
N ALA A 98 7.20 2.70 -3.01
CA ALA A 98 7.45 2.14 -1.68
C ALA A 98 7.77 3.24 -0.66
N ILE A 99 8.61 4.21 -1.04
CA ILE A 99 8.90 5.40 -0.25
C ILE A 99 8.97 6.60 -1.19
N LEU A 100 8.17 7.63 -0.92
CA LEU A 100 8.22 8.93 -1.59
C LEU A 100 8.68 10.00 -0.60
N ARG A 101 9.64 10.84 -0.99
CA ARG A 101 10.09 11.97 -0.18
C ARG A 101 9.76 13.28 -0.88
N LEU A 102 9.06 14.17 -0.19
CA LEU A 102 8.79 15.53 -0.62
C LEU A 102 9.73 16.48 0.13
N ASP A 103 10.72 16.99 -0.59
CA ASP A 103 11.63 18.02 -0.10
C ASP A 103 11.28 19.40 -0.68
N LYS A 104 11.91 20.44 -0.14
CA LYS A 104 11.68 21.81 -0.58
C LYS A 104 12.01 22.01 -2.07
N ALA A 105 13.06 21.36 -2.59
CA ALA A 105 13.50 21.54 -3.97
C ALA A 105 12.47 21.02 -4.97
N LEU A 106 11.87 19.86 -4.69
CA LEU A 106 10.81 19.28 -5.51
C LEU A 106 9.55 20.16 -5.51
N LEU A 107 9.15 20.69 -4.36
CA LEU A 107 7.98 21.56 -4.27
C LEU A 107 8.22 22.91 -4.96
N GLU A 108 9.41 23.48 -4.84
CA GLU A 108 9.77 24.71 -5.55
C GLU A 108 9.81 24.49 -7.07
N LEU A 109 10.31 23.34 -7.53
CA LEU A 109 10.29 22.97 -8.94
C LEU A 109 8.86 22.90 -9.47
N ALA A 110 7.99 22.13 -8.80
CA ALA A 110 6.59 22.01 -9.18
C ALA A 110 5.88 23.39 -9.19
N LYS A 111 6.15 24.24 -8.18
CA LYS A 111 5.63 25.61 -8.14
C LYS A 111 6.11 26.46 -9.33
N ARG A 112 7.40 26.41 -9.67
CA ARG A 112 7.97 27.16 -10.81
C ARG A 112 7.37 26.71 -12.14
N GLU A 113 7.06 25.43 -12.27
CA GLU A 113 6.43 24.85 -13.44
C GLU A 113 4.89 25.04 -13.44
N GLY A 114 4.31 25.66 -12.40
CA GLY A 114 2.87 25.84 -12.28
C GLY A 114 2.10 24.52 -12.04
N ARG A 115 2.80 23.47 -11.60
CA ARG A 115 2.29 22.12 -11.44
C ARG A 115 1.81 21.86 -10.02
N LYS A 116 0.74 21.07 -9.89
CA LYS A 116 0.23 20.58 -8.61
C LYS A 116 0.68 19.15 -8.39
N ILE A 117 1.08 18.83 -7.16
CA ILE A 117 1.54 17.49 -6.77
C ILE A 117 0.36 16.70 -6.21
N ARG A 118 0.19 15.47 -6.70
CA ARG A 118 -0.76 14.51 -6.12
C ARG A 118 -0.01 13.23 -5.79
N VAL A 119 -0.23 12.70 -4.59
CA VAL A 119 0.40 11.47 -4.10
C VAL A 119 -0.66 10.39 -3.95
N PHE A 120 -0.46 9.26 -4.61
CA PHE A 120 -1.34 8.09 -4.57
C PHE A 120 -0.55 6.82 -4.29
N ASP A 121 -1.23 5.75 -3.86
CA ASP A 121 -0.73 4.37 -3.86
C ASP A 121 0.73 4.25 -3.34
N THR A 122 1.02 4.94 -2.24
CA THR A 122 2.38 5.06 -1.70
C THR A 122 2.43 4.41 -0.32
N ALA A 123 3.37 3.49 -0.09
CA ALA A 123 3.45 2.84 1.22
C ALA A 123 3.91 3.84 2.31
N ILE A 124 4.93 4.64 2.03
CA ILE A 124 5.41 5.67 2.96
C ILE A 124 5.67 6.99 2.24
N LEU A 125 5.01 8.06 2.67
CA LEU A 125 5.29 9.43 2.26
C LEU A 125 6.07 10.16 3.36
N GLU A 126 7.27 10.64 3.09
CA GLU A 126 8.05 11.50 3.99
C GLU A 126 8.07 12.95 3.50
N ILE A 127 7.62 13.89 4.33
CA ILE A 127 7.72 15.33 4.06
C ILE A 127 8.87 15.89 4.90
N ASP A 128 9.79 16.61 4.25
CA ASP A 128 10.96 17.12 4.95
C ASP A 128 10.67 18.32 5.84
N LYS A 129 11.52 18.47 6.86
CA LYS A 129 11.40 19.51 7.91
C LYS A 129 11.68 20.93 7.45
N ASP A 130 12.32 21.10 6.31
CA ASP A 130 12.71 22.40 5.72
C ASP A 130 11.70 22.90 4.68
N VAL A 131 10.61 22.14 4.46
CA VAL A 131 9.48 22.54 3.62
C VAL A 131 8.68 23.67 4.28
N PRO A 132 8.49 24.83 3.63
CA PRO A 132 7.60 25.87 4.13
C PRO A 132 6.11 25.43 4.08
N PRO A 133 5.30 25.75 5.10
CA PRO A 133 3.88 25.36 5.14
C PRO A 133 3.05 25.90 3.97
N GLU A 134 3.30 27.14 3.55
CA GLU A 134 2.58 27.80 2.46
C GLU A 134 2.92 27.13 1.12
N LEU A 135 4.19 26.78 0.92
CA LEU A 135 4.66 26.07 -0.27
C LEU A 135 4.02 24.68 -0.36
N LEU A 136 3.97 23.95 0.76
CA LEU A 136 3.34 22.65 0.83
C LEU A 136 1.85 22.72 0.51
N TYR A 137 1.13 23.65 1.13
CA TYR A 137 -0.31 23.78 0.95
C TYR A 137 -0.69 24.22 -0.46
N GLU A 138 0.14 25.09 -1.06
CA GLU A 138 -0.04 25.57 -2.42
C GLU A 138 0.24 24.47 -3.45
N VAL A 139 1.32 23.70 -3.30
CA VAL A 139 1.80 22.79 -4.34
C VAL A 139 1.17 21.40 -4.23
N VAL A 140 1.07 20.85 -3.02
CA VAL A 140 0.47 19.53 -2.82
C VAL A 140 -1.04 19.69 -2.88
N GLU A 141 -1.70 19.04 -3.82
CA GLU A 141 -3.14 19.09 -4.00
C GLU A 141 -3.83 17.97 -3.19
N GLU A 142 -3.29 16.75 -3.26
CA GLU A 142 -3.91 15.55 -2.70
C GLU A 142 -2.85 14.53 -2.23
N ILE A 143 -3.12 13.89 -1.09
CA ILE A 143 -2.39 12.72 -0.58
C ILE A 143 -3.45 11.65 -0.31
N ARG A 144 -3.40 10.54 -1.04
CA ARG A 144 -4.45 9.53 -0.99
C ARG A 144 -3.88 8.12 -1.04
N ASP A 145 -4.54 7.19 -0.37
CA ASP A 145 -4.20 5.76 -0.36
C ASP A 145 -2.73 5.54 0.08
N VAL A 146 -2.31 6.27 1.12
CA VAL A 146 -0.95 6.22 1.68
C VAL A 146 -0.95 5.54 3.04
N ALA A 147 -0.15 4.49 3.22
CA ALA A 147 -0.16 3.77 4.50
C ALA A 147 0.46 4.60 5.64
N VAL A 148 1.61 5.22 5.43
CA VAL A 148 2.22 6.10 6.44
C VAL A 148 2.65 7.42 5.85
N VAL A 149 2.14 8.51 6.42
CA VAL A 149 2.62 9.87 6.14
C VAL A 149 3.45 10.36 7.31
N LYS A 150 4.74 10.54 7.07
CA LYS A 150 5.68 11.13 8.02
C LYS A 150 5.77 12.63 7.75
N VAL A 151 5.35 13.43 8.73
CA VAL A 151 5.25 14.88 8.61
C VAL A 151 5.76 15.58 9.88
N PRO A 152 6.60 16.61 9.78
CA PRO A 152 7.00 17.47 10.90
C PRO A 152 5.79 18.11 11.60
N LYS A 153 5.86 18.31 12.92
CA LYS A 153 4.75 18.88 13.74
C LYS A 153 4.08 20.10 13.10
N HIS A 154 4.90 21.03 12.62
CA HIS A 154 4.47 22.32 12.10
C HIS A 154 3.77 22.24 10.73
N LEU A 155 3.96 21.13 9.99
CA LEU A 155 3.34 20.90 8.68
C LEU A 155 2.09 20.01 8.76
N ARG A 156 1.85 19.37 9.91
CA ARG A 156 0.75 18.43 10.11
C ARG A 156 -0.62 19.02 9.76
N ALA A 157 -0.88 20.25 10.23
CA ALA A 157 -2.13 20.97 9.97
C ALA A 157 -2.38 21.29 8.48
N TYR A 158 -1.33 21.24 7.65
CA TYR A 158 -1.39 21.50 6.20
C TYR A 158 -1.52 20.21 5.39
N VAL A 159 -1.08 19.08 5.98
CA VAL A 159 -1.14 17.75 5.37
C VAL A 159 -2.45 17.05 5.67
N GLU A 160 -2.93 17.10 6.91
CA GLU A 160 -4.17 16.41 7.32
C GLU A 160 -5.40 16.78 6.47
N PRO A 161 -5.63 18.04 6.06
CA PRO A 161 -6.77 18.40 5.21
C PRO A 161 -6.67 17.83 3.77
N LYS A 162 -5.45 17.54 3.32
CA LYS A 162 -5.15 17.01 1.97
C LYS A 162 -4.97 15.49 1.97
N ALA A 163 -4.86 14.88 3.15
CA ALA A 163 -4.74 13.45 3.36
C ALA A 163 -6.12 12.78 3.37
N ARG A 164 -6.34 11.84 2.45
CA ARG A 164 -7.53 10.99 2.38
C ARG A 164 -7.06 9.55 2.45
N ASP A 165 -7.79 8.69 3.15
CA ASP A 165 -7.51 7.26 3.09
C ASP A 165 -6.07 6.90 3.55
N VAL A 166 -5.55 7.66 4.53
CA VAL A 166 -4.22 7.49 5.13
C VAL A 166 -4.30 6.72 6.45
N VAL A 167 -3.49 5.68 6.60
CA VAL A 167 -3.51 4.80 7.78
C VAL A 167 -2.86 5.45 9.01
N LEU A 168 -1.70 6.08 8.87
CA LEU A 168 -0.98 6.70 9.99
C LEU A 168 -0.27 8.00 9.56
N VAL A 169 -0.54 9.09 10.28
CA VAL A 169 0.22 10.34 10.18
C VAL A 169 1.11 10.51 11.42
N THR A 170 2.43 10.61 11.26
CA THR A 170 3.40 10.62 12.37
C THR A 170 4.56 11.58 12.18
N GLU A 171 5.19 12.00 13.28
CA GLU A 171 6.30 12.97 13.30
C GLU A 171 7.67 12.31 13.53
N ARG A 172 7.67 11.03 13.92
CA ARG A 172 8.89 10.34 14.36
C ARG A 172 9.80 10.03 13.16
N GLY A 173 11.09 10.36 13.30
CA GLY A 173 12.15 9.84 12.44
C GLY A 173 12.13 8.31 12.39
N LEU A 174 12.68 7.75 11.31
CA LEU A 174 12.67 6.32 11.01
C LEU A 174 13.47 5.54 12.07
N LEU A 175 12.83 5.20 13.19
CA LEU A 175 13.29 4.12 14.05
C LEU A 175 12.69 2.84 13.51
N THR A 176 13.43 1.75 13.59
CA THR A 176 12.99 0.40 13.19
C THR A 176 11.63 0.01 13.81
N SER A 177 11.24 0.66 14.91
CA SER A 177 9.95 0.53 15.56
C SER A 177 8.78 1.18 14.84
N THR A 178 8.94 2.31 14.13
CA THR A 178 7.84 2.93 13.35
C THR A 178 7.62 2.22 12.03
N LEU A 179 8.67 1.68 11.41
CA LEU A 179 8.57 0.73 10.30
C LEU A 179 7.88 -0.56 10.74
N LYS A 180 8.24 -1.11 11.91
CA LYS A 180 7.51 -2.24 12.51
C LYS A 180 6.05 -1.91 12.78
N LEU A 181 5.74 -0.71 13.28
CA LEU A 181 4.35 -0.30 13.53
C LEU A 181 3.57 -0.07 12.23
N ALA A 182 4.23 0.48 11.20
CA ALA A 182 3.69 0.66 9.86
C ALA A 182 3.37 -0.67 9.19
N VAL A 183 4.32 -1.61 9.23
CA VAL A 183 4.18 -2.99 8.73
C VAL A 183 3.13 -3.77 9.55
N GLN A 184 3.09 -3.58 10.87
CA GLN A 184 2.04 -4.15 11.71
C GLN A 184 0.67 -3.54 11.43
N LEU A 185 0.55 -2.22 11.21
CA LEU A 185 -0.71 -1.57 10.87
C LEU A 185 -1.18 -1.95 9.46
N LEU A 186 -0.26 -2.13 8.51
CA LEU A 186 -0.55 -2.74 7.20
C LEU A 186 -1.08 -4.18 7.36
N GLY A 187 -0.52 -4.96 8.30
CA GLY A 187 -0.98 -6.31 8.62
C GLY A 187 -2.31 -6.38 9.38
N TYR A 188 -2.68 -5.35 10.14
CA TYR A 188 -3.94 -5.31 10.92
C TYR A 188 -5.11 -4.65 10.18
N LEU A 189 -4.87 -3.88 9.12
CA LEU A 189 -5.90 -3.12 8.40
C LEU A 189 -6.35 -3.80 7.10
N GLY A 190 -6.44 -5.13 7.14
CA GLY A 190 -7.04 -5.96 6.10
C GLY A 190 -8.49 -5.61 5.70
N PRO A 191 -9.21 -4.71 6.41
CA PRO A 191 -10.35 -4.05 5.80
C PRO A 191 -10.55 -2.59 6.26
N LEU A 192 -9.84 -1.62 5.68
CA LEU A 192 -10.30 -0.22 5.67
C LEU A 192 -10.24 0.33 4.24
N LYS A 193 -11.36 0.17 3.51
CA LYS A 193 -12.11 1.14 2.66
C LYS A 193 -11.39 2.28 1.89
N ALA A 194 -10.08 2.23 1.73
CA ALA A 194 -9.17 3.25 1.21
C ALA A 194 -8.50 2.82 -0.12
N PHE A 195 -9.19 1.97 -0.89
CA PHE A 195 -8.73 1.50 -2.21
C PHE A 195 -9.88 1.62 -3.22
N ARG A 196 -10.55 2.77 -3.20
CA ARG A 196 -11.52 3.13 -4.25
C ARG A 196 -10.91 4.16 -5.19
N ARG A 197 -9.75 3.81 -5.76
CA ARG A 197 -9.50 4.05 -7.18
C ARG A 197 -10.72 3.49 -7.91
N GLU A 198 -11.23 4.24 -8.87
CA GLU A 198 -12.40 3.92 -9.69
C GLU A 198 -12.30 2.45 -10.12
N ARG A 199 -12.95 1.56 -9.35
CA ARG A 199 -12.94 0.12 -9.62
C ARG A 199 -13.72 -0.01 -10.91
N ARG A 200 -13.01 -0.10 -12.03
CA ARG A 200 -13.39 -1.12 -13.00
C ARG A 200 -13.67 -2.36 -12.18
N SER A 201 -14.93 -2.80 -12.24
CA SER A 201 -15.42 -3.81 -11.33
C SER A 201 -14.66 -5.09 -11.65
N LEU A 202 -13.65 -5.43 -10.84
CA LEU A 202 -13.04 -6.75 -10.90
C LEU A 202 -14.17 -7.77 -10.79
N VAL A 203 -14.32 -8.58 -11.82
CA VAL A 203 -15.33 -9.63 -11.88
C VAL A 203 -14.67 -10.92 -11.42
N GLU A 204 -15.42 -11.78 -10.74
CA GLU A 204 -14.91 -13.12 -10.44
C GLU A 204 -14.84 -13.92 -11.74
N VAL A 205 -13.62 -14.22 -12.18
CA VAL A 205 -13.34 -14.94 -13.43
C VAL A 205 -13.07 -16.42 -13.15
N TYR A 206 -12.62 -16.73 -11.93
CA TYR A 206 -12.44 -18.10 -11.47
C TYR A 206 -12.76 -18.23 -9.99
N ASN A 207 -13.46 -19.31 -9.63
CA ASN A 207 -13.70 -19.70 -8.25
C ASN A 207 -13.93 -21.20 -8.17
N GLY A 208 -12.89 -21.95 -7.84
CA GLY A 208 -12.97 -23.40 -7.91
C GLY A 208 -11.73 -24.09 -7.38
N ASP A 209 -11.80 -25.41 -7.43
CA ASP A 209 -10.71 -26.28 -7.00
C ASP A 209 -9.50 -26.12 -7.94
N PHE A 210 -8.31 -26.32 -7.41
CA PHE A 210 -7.06 -26.23 -8.15
C PHE A 210 -6.29 -27.54 -8.02
N THR A 211 -6.04 -28.19 -9.14
CA THR A 211 -5.33 -29.48 -9.16
C THR A 211 -3.85 -29.24 -9.37
N HIS A 212 -3.01 -29.90 -8.56
CA HIS A 212 -1.56 -29.87 -8.71
C HIS A 212 -0.94 -31.19 -8.25
N SER A 213 0.27 -31.50 -8.70
CA SER A 213 0.99 -32.73 -8.35
C SER A 213 1.97 -32.55 -7.19
N GLY A 214 1.71 -31.59 -6.30
CA GLY A 214 2.68 -31.10 -5.31
C GLY A 214 3.67 -30.05 -5.84
N ARG A 215 3.61 -29.69 -7.13
CA ARG A 215 4.37 -28.57 -7.71
C ARG A 215 3.40 -27.51 -8.23
N VAL A 216 3.66 -26.25 -7.93
CA VAL A 216 2.84 -25.12 -8.36
C VAL A 216 3.73 -24.03 -8.95
N ALA A 217 3.41 -23.56 -10.15
CA ALA A 217 4.02 -22.41 -10.79
C ALA A 217 3.01 -21.27 -10.88
N VAL A 218 3.44 -20.04 -10.57
CA VAL A 218 2.61 -18.84 -10.73
C VAL A 218 3.40 -17.76 -11.44
N GLU A 219 2.87 -17.31 -12.57
CA GLU A 219 3.38 -16.18 -13.34
C GLU A 219 2.48 -14.96 -13.10
N MET A 220 3.08 -13.83 -12.74
CA MET A 220 2.36 -12.62 -12.35
C MET A 220 2.94 -11.37 -13.02
N ASP A 221 2.13 -10.69 -13.82
CA ASP A 221 2.40 -9.35 -14.34
C ASP A 221 1.44 -8.31 -13.75
N GLY A 222 1.82 -7.76 -12.59
CA GLY A 222 0.97 -6.79 -11.87
C GLY A 222 -0.15 -7.44 -11.06
N GLY A 223 -0.95 -6.60 -10.41
CA GLY A 223 -2.05 -7.06 -9.54
C GLY A 223 -1.61 -7.48 -8.14
N ARG A 224 -2.38 -8.38 -7.52
CA ARG A 224 -2.17 -8.88 -6.15
C ARG A 224 -2.37 -10.39 -6.10
N LEU A 225 -1.34 -11.09 -5.62
CA LEU A 225 -1.35 -12.52 -5.39
C LEU A 225 -1.21 -12.82 -3.90
N LYS A 226 -2.09 -13.67 -3.37
CA LYS A 226 -1.98 -14.19 -2.00
C LYS A 226 -2.08 -15.69 -2.00
N ILE A 227 -1.04 -16.36 -1.50
CA ILE A 227 -0.96 -17.80 -1.38
C ILE A 227 -0.93 -18.18 0.09
N VAL A 228 -1.87 -19.01 0.53
CA VAL A 228 -2.01 -19.44 1.93
C VAL A 228 -2.25 -20.94 2.02
N GLU A 229 -2.01 -21.52 3.20
CA GLU A 229 -2.36 -22.92 3.45
C GLU A 229 -3.89 -23.13 3.43
N GLY A 230 -4.37 -24.13 2.70
CA GLY A 230 -5.80 -24.45 2.62
C GLY A 230 -6.18 -25.46 1.52
N PRO A 231 -7.48 -25.59 1.20
CA PRO A 231 -8.03 -26.78 0.53
C PRO A 231 -7.88 -26.82 -1.00
N ASN A 232 -6.73 -26.40 -1.55
CA ASN A 232 -6.46 -26.40 -3.00
C ASN A 232 -7.56 -25.69 -3.80
N ARG A 233 -7.78 -24.42 -3.50
CA ARG A 233 -8.82 -23.58 -4.13
C ARG A 233 -8.22 -22.27 -4.61
N VAL A 234 -8.69 -21.80 -5.76
CA VAL A 234 -8.32 -20.49 -6.31
C VAL A 234 -9.57 -19.62 -6.44
N VAL A 235 -9.42 -18.34 -6.08
CA VAL A 235 -10.37 -17.28 -6.38
C VAL A 235 -9.62 -16.18 -7.13
N ALA A 236 -10.03 -15.92 -8.36
CA ALA A 236 -9.43 -14.90 -9.21
C ALA A 236 -10.46 -13.83 -9.58
N ARG A 237 -10.05 -12.57 -9.46
CA ARG A 237 -10.84 -11.41 -9.86
C ARG A 237 -10.04 -10.50 -10.77
N CYS A 238 -10.52 -10.31 -11.99
CA CYS A 238 -9.82 -9.56 -13.03
C CYS A 238 -10.77 -8.56 -13.69
N GLU A 239 -10.21 -7.58 -14.41
CA GLU A 239 -11.00 -6.70 -15.26
C GLU A 239 -11.42 -7.43 -16.54
N ASP A 240 -10.48 -8.13 -17.18
CA ASP A 240 -10.71 -9.01 -18.32
C ASP A 240 -10.58 -10.48 -17.89
N PRO A 241 -11.53 -11.38 -18.22
CA PRO A 241 -11.36 -12.82 -18.03
C PRO A 241 -10.14 -13.41 -18.74
N ASP A 242 -9.68 -12.81 -19.84
CA ASP A 242 -8.52 -13.27 -20.58
C ASP A 242 -7.19 -12.94 -19.86
N ASP A 243 -7.22 -12.11 -18.81
CA ASP A 243 -6.06 -11.79 -17.97
C ASP A 243 -5.71 -12.90 -16.95
N PHE A 244 -6.46 -14.00 -16.91
CA PHE A 244 -6.25 -15.09 -15.97
C PHE A 244 -6.37 -16.46 -16.63
N ASP A 245 -5.28 -17.22 -16.55
CA ASP A 245 -5.21 -18.59 -17.03
C ASP A 245 -4.88 -19.56 -15.90
N LEU A 246 -5.57 -20.70 -15.91
CA LEU A 246 -5.38 -21.78 -14.94
C LEU A 246 -5.29 -23.13 -15.62
N SER A 247 -4.26 -23.89 -15.28
CA SER A 247 -4.09 -25.29 -15.66
C SER A 247 -3.60 -26.12 -14.47
N ALA A 248 -3.40 -27.43 -14.66
CA ALA A 248 -2.97 -28.29 -13.56
C ALA A 248 -1.57 -27.90 -13.07
N GLY A 249 -1.49 -27.32 -11.87
CA GLY A 249 -0.24 -26.90 -11.24
C GLY A 249 0.36 -25.60 -11.78
N ALA A 250 -0.32 -24.87 -12.66
CA ALA A 250 0.17 -23.59 -13.18
C ALA A 250 -0.94 -22.53 -13.26
N ILE A 251 -0.61 -21.30 -12.89
CA ILE A 251 -1.49 -20.13 -12.91
C ILE A 251 -0.73 -18.98 -13.57
N SER A 252 -1.38 -18.26 -14.48
CA SER A 252 -0.87 -17.01 -15.04
C SER A 252 -1.90 -15.89 -14.79
N MET A 253 -1.42 -14.70 -14.44
CA MET A 253 -2.27 -13.55 -14.14
C MET A 253 -1.65 -12.22 -14.59
N GLU A 254 -2.47 -11.33 -15.15
CA GLU A 254 -2.12 -9.94 -15.47
C GLU A 254 -3.06 -8.99 -14.73
N GLY A 255 -2.54 -8.11 -13.86
CA GLY A 255 -3.37 -7.09 -13.19
C GLY A 255 -4.50 -7.59 -12.26
N CYS A 256 -4.64 -8.89 -12.02
CA CYS A 256 -5.73 -9.48 -11.24
C CYS A 256 -5.54 -9.43 -9.72
N GLU A 257 -6.63 -9.60 -8.95
CA GLU A 257 -6.60 -9.98 -7.53
C GLU A 257 -6.86 -11.49 -7.40
N VAL A 258 -5.83 -12.27 -7.04
CA VAL A 258 -5.87 -13.72 -6.95
C VAL A 258 -5.52 -14.20 -5.54
N GLU A 259 -6.40 -15.01 -4.96
CA GLU A 259 -6.16 -15.74 -3.72
C GLU A 259 -6.10 -17.25 -4.00
N ILE A 260 -5.01 -17.89 -3.57
CA ILE A 260 -4.75 -19.32 -3.73
C ILE A 260 -4.62 -19.94 -2.34
N ALA A 261 -5.46 -20.92 -2.05
CA ALA A 261 -5.35 -21.77 -0.88
C ALA A 261 -4.75 -23.11 -1.31
N LEU A 262 -3.58 -23.51 -0.77
CA LEU A 262 -2.86 -24.71 -1.18
C LEU A 262 -2.52 -25.64 0.00
N SER A 263 -2.49 -26.94 -0.26
CA SER A 263 -2.13 -28.01 0.67
C SER A 263 -1.34 -29.09 -0.07
N GLY A 264 -0.40 -29.74 0.63
CA GLY A 264 0.42 -30.79 0.02
C GLY A 264 1.34 -30.30 -1.10
N VAL A 265 1.73 -29.02 -1.07
CA VAL A 265 2.73 -28.45 -1.99
C VAL A 265 4.13 -28.77 -1.49
N ASP A 266 4.95 -29.34 -2.36
CA ASP A 266 6.37 -29.58 -2.15
C ASP A 266 7.22 -28.47 -2.78
N ALA A 267 6.84 -28.00 -3.97
CA ALA A 267 7.56 -26.99 -4.73
C ALA A 267 6.67 -25.84 -5.20
N LEU A 268 7.15 -24.61 -5.01
CA LEU A 268 6.53 -23.38 -5.51
C LEU A 268 7.51 -22.62 -6.39
N ASP A 269 7.10 -22.29 -7.61
CA ASP A 269 7.82 -21.42 -8.57
C ASP A 269 7.02 -20.14 -8.75
N LEU A 270 7.61 -18.97 -8.49
CA LEU A 270 6.95 -17.67 -8.56
C LEU A 270 7.73 -16.72 -9.46
N ASP A 271 7.15 -16.38 -10.61
CA ASP A 271 7.69 -15.41 -11.54
C ASP A 271 6.90 -14.11 -11.42
N VAL A 272 7.55 -13.05 -10.93
CA VAL A 272 6.89 -11.78 -10.58
C VAL A 272 7.53 -10.63 -11.37
N ALA A 273 6.85 -10.21 -12.44
CA ALA A 273 7.23 -9.05 -13.23
C ALA A 273 6.80 -7.73 -12.55
N GLY A 274 5.67 -7.73 -11.84
CA GLY A 274 5.11 -6.55 -11.19
C GLY A 274 4.04 -6.86 -10.14
N GLY A 275 3.62 -5.85 -9.38
CA GLY A 275 2.55 -6.00 -8.36
C GLY A 275 3.06 -6.50 -7.00
N TYR A 276 2.17 -7.12 -6.22
CA TYR A 276 2.46 -7.64 -4.88
C TYR A 276 2.05 -9.11 -4.73
N ALA A 277 3.01 -9.96 -4.39
CA ALA A 277 2.80 -11.36 -4.07
C ALA A 277 3.11 -11.63 -2.60
N ALA A 278 2.21 -12.33 -1.90
CA ALA A 278 2.44 -12.83 -0.54
C ALA A 278 2.25 -14.34 -0.48
N ALA A 279 3.19 -15.06 0.11
CA ALA A 279 3.11 -16.52 0.27
C ALA A 279 3.32 -16.95 1.72
N SER A 280 2.37 -17.72 2.25
CA SER A 280 2.41 -18.31 3.58
C SER A 280 2.04 -19.80 3.51
N LEU A 281 3.05 -20.65 3.37
CA LEU A 281 2.90 -22.07 3.09
C LEU A 281 3.98 -22.91 3.79
N LYS A 282 3.73 -24.22 3.83
CA LYS A 282 4.75 -25.22 4.12
C LYS A 282 5.20 -25.90 2.82
N LEU A 283 6.50 -25.91 2.56
CA LEU A 283 7.10 -26.50 1.35
C LEU A 283 8.58 -26.84 1.56
N ASN A 284 9.16 -27.57 0.62
CA ASN A 284 10.58 -27.94 0.63
C ASN A 284 11.38 -27.15 -0.41
N ASN A 285 10.76 -26.81 -1.54
CA ASN A 285 11.43 -26.22 -2.70
C ASN A 285 10.76 -24.90 -3.10
N LEU A 286 11.54 -23.83 -3.22
CA LEU A 286 11.06 -22.51 -3.62
C LEU A 286 11.95 -21.98 -4.74
N LYS A 287 11.33 -21.46 -5.79
CA LYS A 287 11.99 -20.65 -6.81
C LYS A 287 11.22 -19.35 -6.97
N ILE A 288 11.94 -18.22 -6.99
CA ILE A 288 11.35 -16.89 -7.16
C ILE A 288 12.20 -16.12 -8.16
N ASP A 289 11.60 -15.69 -9.27
CA ASP A 289 12.20 -14.78 -10.24
C ASP A 289 11.45 -13.44 -10.18
N ALA A 290 12.00 -12.47 -9.45
CA ALA A 290 11.42 -11.15 -9.24
C ALA A 290 12.11 -10.10 -10.14
N ALA A 291 11.61 -9.96 -11.37
CA ALA A 291 12.04 -8.91 -12.29
C ALA A 291 11.56 -7.52 -11.82
N GLY A 292 10.41 -7.47 -11.15
CA GLY A 292 9.85 -6.28 -10.53
C GLY A 292 8.90 -6.64 -9.38
N GLY A 293 8.07 -5.70 -8.95
CA GLY A 293 7.10 -5.93 -7.87
C GLY A 293 7.72 -6.24 -6.51
N VAL A 294 6.88 -6.72 -5.60
CA VAL A 294 7.24 -7.05 -4.21
C VAL A 294 6.74 -8.45 -3.87
N VAL A 295 7.63 -9.27 -3.33
CA VAL A 295 7.32 -10.60 -2.81
C VAL A 295 7.53 -10.63 -1.30
N ASP A 296 6.49 -11.00 -0.55
CA ASP A 296 6.52 -11.16 0.90
C ASP A 296 6.32 -12.63 1.30
N LEU A 297 7.23 -13.16 2.11
CA LEU A 297 7.29 -14.58 2.43
C LEU A 297 7.10 -14.81 3.94
N ASP A 298 6.29 -15.80 4.28
CA ASP A 298 6.27 -16.40 5.62
C ASP A 298 6.15 -17.92 5.47
N LEU A 299 7.28 -18.56 5.17
CA LEU A 299 7.31 -19.96 4.74
C LEU A 299 7.86 -20.88 5.83
N ALA A 300 7.17 -22.00 6.04
CA ALA A 300 7.68 -23.13 6.82
C ALA A 300 8.44 -24.06 5.88
N MET A 301 9.76 -24.08 6.02
CA MET A 301 10.65 -24.82 5.13
C MET A 301 11.04 -26.18 5.71
N GLY A 302 11.01 -27.21 4.88
CA GLY A 302 11.70 -28.47 5.16
C GLY A 302 13.11 -28.49 4.55
N ARG A 303 13.65 -29.69 4.33
CA ARG A 303 14.90 -29.87 3.60
C ARG A 303 14.64 -29.78 2.10
N GLY A 304 15.37 -28.92 1.41
CA GLY A 304 15.29 -28.77 -0.04
C GLY A 304 16.13 -27.62 -0.56
N SER A 305 15.65 -26.97 -1.61
CA SER A 305 16.33 -25.85 -2.26
C SER A 305 15.44 -24.61 -2.33
N VAL A 306 15.99 -23.48 -1.94
CA VAL A 306 15.42 -22.14 -2.17
C VAL A 306 16.31 -21.41 -3.15
N SER A 307 15.75 -20.91 -4.25
CA SER A 307 16.41 -20.05 -5.22
C SER A 307 15.63 -18.76 -5.38
N ILE A 308 16.30 -17.62 -5.22
CA ILE A 308 15.69 -16.29 -5.31
C ILE A 308 16.54 -15.42 -6.22
N GLU A 309 15.97 -15.01 -7.35
CA GLU A 309 16.56 -14.06 -8.28
C GLU A 309 15.80 -12.72 -8.21
N ALA A 310 16.49 -11.62 -7.91
CA ALA A 310 15.90 -10.29 -7.81
C ALA A 310 16.56 -9.32 -8.81
N ASN A 311 15.97 -9.20 -10.00
CA ASN A 311 16.46 -8.40 -11.13
C ASN A 311 15.80 -7.01 -11.21
N GLY A 312 15.46 -6.43 -10.06
CA GLY A 312 14.77 -5.13 -9.93
C GLY A 312 13.63 -5.15 -8.92
N GLY A 313 13.03 -6.33 -8.68
CA GLY A 313 12.01 -6.54 -7.65
C GLY A 313 12.57 -6.58 -6.22
N ALA A 314 11.65 -6.54 -5.24
CA ALA A 314 11.98 -6.66 -3.83
C ALA A 314 11.41 -7.97 -3.25
N VAL A 315 12.27 -8.81 -2.69
CA VAL A 315 11.87 -10.04 -1.98
C VAL A 315 12.18 -9.89 -0.51
N SER A 316 11.18 -10.06 0.35
CA SER A 316 11.38 -10.02 1.79
C SER A 316 10.58 -11.09 2.49
N GLY A 317 11.01 -11.47 3.70
CA GLY A 317 10.19 -12.35 4.51
C GLY A 317 10.96 -13.26 5.44
N ARG A 318 10.26 -14.25 5.98
CA ARG A 318 10.75 -15.23 6.93
C ARG A 318 10.76 -16.62 6.29
N LEU A 319 11.88 -17.32 6.44
CA LEU A 319 12.01 -18.74 6.14
C LEU A 319 12.27 -19.49 7.45
N SER A 320 11.29 -20.28 7.88
CA SER A 320 11.31 -21.01 9.16
C SER A 320 11.58 -22.48 8.91
N TYR A 321 12.81 -22.93 9.13
CA TYR A 321 13.22 -24.30 8.86
C TYR A 321 12.81 -25.26 9.99
N ALA A 322 12.19 -26.38 9.65
CA ALA A 322 12.04 -27.51 10.55
C ALA A 322 13.40 -28.25 10.73
N PRO A 323 13.59 -29.06 11.79
CA PRO A 323 14.79 -29.90 11.91
C PRO A 323 14.96 -30.83 10.71
N PHE A 324 16.18 -30.91 10.17
CA PHE A 324 16.50 -31.78 9.05
C PHE A 324 17.92 -32.37 9.15
N GLU A 325 18.14 -33.47 8.43
CA GLU A 325 19.44 -34.14 8.30
C GLU A 325 20.01 -33.98 6.89
N GLY A 326 21.32 -33.76 6.81
CA GLY A 326 22.03 -33.56 5.53
C GLY A 326 21.96 -32.11 5.01
N PRO A 327 22.34 -31.88 3.74
CA PRO A 327 22.42 -30.54 3.16
C PRO A 327 21.05 -30.03 2.67
N SER A 328 20.86 -28.71 2.81
CA SER A 328 19.81 -27.88 2.20
C SER A 328 20.46 -26.65 1.56
N GLN A 329 19.82 -26.06 0.54
CA GLN A 329 20.41 -24.95 -0.23
C GLN A 329 19.52 -23.70 -0.17
N LEU A 330 20.16 -22.53 -0.05
CA LEU A 330 19.57 -21.20 -0.24
C LEU A 330 20.48 -20.40 -1.18
N ASP A 331 20.06 -20.23 -2.42
CA ASP A 331 20.75 -19.44 -3.43
C ASP A 331 20.01 -18.12 -3.65
N VAL A 332 20.73 -17.00 -3.55
CA VAL A 332 20.18 -15.66 -3.72
C VAL A 332 21.03 -14.88 -4.71
N THR A 333 20.43 -14.48 -5.82
CA THR A 333 21.06 -13.64 -6.84
C THR A 333 20.34 -12.31 -6.93
N VAL A 334 21.09 -11.21 -6.91
CA VAL A 334 20.51 -9.85 -6.98
C VAL A 334 21.22 -9.05 -8.06
N ALA A 335 20.46 -8.53 -9.02
CA ALA A 335 20.91 -7.60 -10.04
C ALA A 335 19.99 -6.36 -10.03
N GLY A 336 20.30 -5.40 -9.16
CA GLY A 336 19.55 -4.14 -9.03
C GLY A 336 18.30 -4.21 -8.14
N GLY A 337 17.87 -5.39 -7.72
CA GLY A 337 16.77 -5.59 -6.76
C GLY A 337 17.18 -5.51 -5.29
N VAL A 338 16.26 -5.91 -4.40
CA VAL A 338 16.51 -6.00 -2.96
C VAL A 338 16.02 -7.34 -2.40
N VAL A 339 16.85 -8.03 -1.64
CA VAL A 339 16.46 -9.24 -0.89
C VAL A 339 16.68 -9.00 0.60
N ASN A 340 15.66 -9.22 1.43
CA ASN A 340 15.74 -9.11 2.88
C ASN A 340 15.06 -10.29 3.59
N LEU A 341 15.85 -11.28 4.00
CA LEU A 341 15.37 -12.52 4.58
C LEU A 341 15.72 -12.62 6.08
N LEU A 342 14.79 -13.16 6.83
CA LEU A 342 15.00 -13.64 8.19
C LEU A 342 14.89 -15.16 8.24
N LEU A 343 16.00 -15.82 8.55
CA LEU A 343 16.06 -17.27 8.70
C LEU A 343 15.83 -17.64 10.17
N GLU A 344 14.86 -18.51 10.43
CA GLU A 344 14.70 -19.19 11.71
C GLU A 344 15.14 -20.65 11.51
N LEU A 345 16.23 -21.03 12.18
CA LEU A 345 16.85 -22.34 12.03
C LEU A 345 16.95 -23.05 13.39
N PRO A 346 16.71 -24.37 13.45
CA PRO A 346 16.96 -25.16 14.64
C PRO A 346 18.44 -25.10 15.06
N PRO A 347 18.75 -25.16 16.37
CA PRO A 347 20.12 -25.02 16.86
C PRO A 347 21.08 -26.11 16.34
N ASP A 348 20.56 -27.28 15.99
CA ASP A 348 21.31 -28.43 15.45
C ASP A 348 21.56 -28.39 13.93
N VAL A 349 21.01 -27.42 13.22
CA VAL A 349 21.24 -27.18 11.78
C VAL A 349 22.35 -26.14 11.59
N GLY A 350 23.45 -26.51 10.95
CA GLY A 350 24.58 -25.62 10.68
C GLY A 350 24.28 -24.62 9.57
N ILE A 351 25.13 -23.61 9.45
CA ILE A 351 25.08 -22.60 8.39
C ILE A 351 26.46 -22.52 7.75
N SER A 352 26.50 -22.75 6.45
CA SER A 352 27.64 -22.50 5.58
C SER A 352 27.28 -21.34 4.66
N VAL A 353 28.18 -20.36 4.49
CA VAL A 353 27.90 -19.16 3.69
C VAL A 353 29.03 -18.92 2.69
N GLN A 354 28.66 -18.69 1.45
CA GLN A 354 29.50 -18.11 0.41
C GLN A 354 28.79 -16.90 -0.15
N SER A 355 29.53 -15.81 -0.36
CA SER A 355 28.92 -14.60 -0.93
C SER A 355 29.90 -13.83 -1.79
N SER A 356 29.41 -13.26 -2.88
CA SER A 356 30.12 -12.35 -3.76
C SER A 356 29.32 -11.06 -3.97
N ALA A 357 30.03 -9.93 -4.15
CA ALA A 357 29.40 -8.64 -4.39
C ALA A 357 30.21 -7.84 -5.43
N ALA A 358 29.58 -7.51 -6.54
CA ALA A 358 30.06 -6.61 -7.58
C ALA A 358 29.12 -5.40 -7.66
N GLY A 359 29.42 -4.33 -6.89
CA GLY A 359 28.68 -3.06 -6.96
C GLY A 359 27.39 -2.96 -6.14
N GLY A 360 27.11 -3.91 -5.24
CA GLY A 360 25.97 -3.89 -4.32
C GLY A 360 26.36 -4.17 -2.86
N VAL A 361 25.35 -4.26 -1.97
CA VAL A 361 25.55 -4.52 -0.53
C VAL A 361 25.11 -5.92 -0.18
N VAL A 362 25.99 -6.68 0.48
CA VAL A 362 25.68 -8.01 1.00
C VAL A 362 25.88 -8.04 2.51
N LYS A 363 24.86 -8.51 3.22
CA LYS A 363 24.95 -8.88 4.63
C LYS A 363 24.41 -10.28 4.81
N THR A 364 25.24 -11.18 5.29
CA THR A 364 24.92 -12.59 5.53
C THR A 364 24.98 -12.93 7.01
N PRO A 365 24.37 -14.05 7.44
CA PRO A 365 24.54 -14.54 8.80
C PRO A 365 25.96 -15.09 9.01
N GLU A 366 26.39 -15.15 10.27
CA GLU A 366 27.66 -15.79 10.62
C GLU A 366 27.54 -17.32 10.42
N PRO A 367 28.54 -17.96 9.77
CA PRO A 367 28.61 -19.41 9.69
C PRO A 367 28.63 -20.05 11.07
N ARG A 368 27.97 -21.20 11.21
CA ARG A 368 27.97 -21.97 12.46
C ARG A 368 27.94 -23.47 12.20
N PRO A 369 28.57 -24.29 13.06
CA PRO A 369 28.50 -25.73 12.94
C PRO A 369 27.08 -26.24 13.25
N GLY A 370 26.74 -27.38 12.65
CA GLY A 370 25.51 -28.12 12.90
C GLY A 370 25.81 -29.57 13.24
N ALA A 371 24.96 -30.21 14.03
CA ALA A 371 25.11 -31.61 14.42
C ALA A 371 24.39 -32.56 13.46
N LYS A 372 23.31 -32.12 12.81
CA LYS A 372 22.44 -32.96 11.98
C LYS A 372 22.35 -32.53 10.52
N GLY A 373 22.14 -31.24 10.30
CA GLY A 373 21.95 -30.67 8.97
C GLY A 373 22.87 -29.49 8.74
N VAL A 374 22.94 -29.04 7.48
CA VAL A 374 23.61 -27.78 7.11
C VAL A 374 22.79 -27.06 6.04
N LEU A 375 22.50 -25.78 6.26
CA LEU A 375 22.00 -24.88 5.23
C LEU A 375 23.20 -24.20 4.56
N ASN A 376 23.40 -24.50 3.28
CA ASN A 376 24.38 -23.84 2.44
C ASN A 376 23.73 -22.61 1.81
N ILE A 377 24.28 -21.43 2.09
CA ILE A 377 23.80 -20.15 1.60
C ILE A 377 24.80 -19.63 0.57
N SER A 378 24.36 -19.44 -0.68
CA SER A 378 25.10 -18.72 -1.72
C SER A 378 24.43 -17.38 -1.99
N VAL A 379 25.19 -16.28 -1.98
CA VAL A 379 24.65 -14.94 -2.25
C VAL A 379 25.52 -14.21 -3.27
N ASP A 380 24.98 -13.93 -4.44
CA ASP A 380 25.67 -13.21 -5.50
C ASP A 380 24.95 -11.91 -5.83
N VAL A 381 25.63 -10.77 -5.65
CA VAL A 381 25.03 -9.44 -5.86
C VAL A 381 25.80 -8.64 -6.89
N ALA A 382 25.19 -8.43 -8.06
CA ALA A 382 25.68 -7.58 -9.14
C ALA A 382 24.89 -6.26 -9.20
N GLY A 383 24.94 -5.48 -8.10
CA GLY A 383 24.13 -4.28 -7.87
C GLY A 383 22.86 -4.57 -7.06
N GLY A 384 22.35 -3.56 -6.33
CA GLY A 384 21.25 -3.74 -5.38
C GLY A 384 21.72 -4.14 -3.98
N ALA A 385 20.86 -4.82 -3.21
CA ALA A 385 21.19 -5.23 -1.84
C ALA A 385 20.60 -6.58 -1.43
N ALA A 386 21.40 -7.43 -0.80
CA ALA A 386 20.95 -8.66 -0.14
C ALA A 386 21.28 -8.62 1.36
N LYS A 387 20.27 -8.82 2.19
CA LYS A 387 20.41 -8.92 3.65
C LYS A 387 19.73 -10.18 4.13
N ILE A 388 20.51 -11.11 4.64
CA ILE A 388 20.05 -12.35 5.24
C ILE A 388 20.48 -12.31 6.70
N LEU A 389 19.49 -12.35 7.59
CA LEU A 389 19.71 -12.42 9.04
C LEU A 389 19.22 -13.75 9.55
N THR A 390 19.80 -14.19 10.66
CA THR A 390 19.30 -15.32 11.44
C THR A 390 18.69 -14.82 12.74
N LYS A 391 17.69 -15.55 13.24
CA LYS A 391 17.21 -15.45 14.61
C LYS A 391 17.54 -16.75 15.32
N HIS A 392 18.11 -16.62 16.51
CA HIS A 392 18.41 -17.74 17.41
C HIS A 392 17.19 -18.15 18.23
#